data_AF-E5E7H4-F1
#
_entry.id   AF-E5E7H4-F1
#
_cell.length_a   1.000
_cell.length_b   1.000
_cell.length_c   1.000
_cell.angle_alpha   90.00
_cell.angle_beta   90.00
_cell.angle_gamma   90.00
#
_symmetry.space_group_name_H-M   'P 1'
#
loop_
_entity.id
_entity.type
_entity.pdbx_description
1 polymer ?
#
loop_
_entity_poly.entity_id
_entity_poly.type
_entity_poly.pdbx_seq_one_letter_code
_entity_poly.pdbx_strand_id
1 'polypeptide(L)'
;EADPVLGRALFFTEGTRWKHGRSGLSPAFTGRKMRNMFALLSNYMEGAMGRLVDDARRDGGLELEMRDLFQKLGNDVTTSLSFGVEIDSVHNPNNEFMRRGKELIATDGIQGLKFLLLTVLPKSFFRTLRIRIIPKEAT
;
A
#
# COMPACT_ATOMS: atom_id res chain seq x y z
N GLU A 1 -22.26 -6.81 2.12
CA GLU A 1 -21.00 -6.20 1.66
C GLU A 1 -20.58 -6.95 0.39
N ALA A 2 -20.11 -6.25 -0.65
CA ALA A 2 -19.73 -6.89 -1.93
C ALA A 2 -18.34 -7.54 -1.84
N ASP A 3 -17.39 -6.89 -1.18
CA ASP A 3 -16.07 -7.41 -0.87
C ASP A 3 -15.78 -7.20 0.64
N PRO A 4 -15.30 -8.22 1.38
CA PRO A 4 -15.11 -8.15 2.83
C PRO A 4 -13.96 -7.23 3.26
N VAL A 5 -12.97 -7.01 2.39
CA VAL A 5 -11.82 -6.14 2.68
C VAL A 5 -12.18 -4.70 2.34
N LEU A 6 -12.62 -4.44 1.12
CA LEU A 6 -13.00 -3.10 0.68
C LEU A 6 -14.22 -2.58 1.44
N GLY A 7 -15.23 -3.43 1.69
CA GLY A 7 -16.46 -3.03 2.39
C GLY A 7 -16.28 -2.63 3.85
N ARG A 8 -15.11 -2.91 4.45
CA ARG A 8 -14.74 -2.53 5.81
C ARG A 8 -13.66 -1.44 5.85
N ALA A 9 -12.96 -1.21 4.74
CA ALA A 9 -11.95 -0.17 4.66
C ALA A 9 -12.61 1.22 4.82
N LEU A 10 -11.99 2.08 5.64
CA LEU A 10 -12.55 3.38 6.04
C LEU A 10 -13.00 4.22 4.84
N PHE A 11 -12.25 4.16 3.74
CA PHE A 11 -12.51 4.88 2.49
C PHE A 11 -13.87 4.56 1.86
N PHE A 12 -14.37 3.33 1.99
CA PHE A 12 -15.62 2.87 1.36
C PHE A 12 -16.80 2.79 2.35
N THR A 13 -16.58 3.16 3.62
CA THR A 13 -17.63 3.19 4.64
C THR A 13 -18.25 4.58 4.76
N GLU A 14 -19.52 4.64 5.17
CA GLU A 14 -20.28 5.88 5.34
C GLU A 14 -21.00 5.92 6.70
N GLY A 15 -21.54 7.09 7.05
CA GLY A 15 -22.37 7.29 8.24
C GLY A 15 -21.67 6.92 9.55
N THR A 16 -22.39 6.21 10.43
CA THR A 16 -21.90 5.84 11.76
C THR A 16 -20.66 4.94 11.71
N ARG A 17 -20.57 4.01 10.73
CA ARG A 17 -19.39 3.13 10.58
C ARG A 17 -18.14 3.92 10.24
N TRP A 18 -18.26 4.85 9.30
CA TRP A 18 -17.18 5.77 8.96
C TRP A 18 -16.76 6.62 10.16
N LYS A 19 -17.74 7.21 10.87
CA LYS A 19 -17.47 8.06 12.05
C LYS A 19 -16.70 7.28 13.11
N HIS A 20 -17.11 6.05 13.38
CA HIS A 20 -16.43 5.16 14.33
C HIS A 20 -15.00 4.84 13.88
N GLY A 21 -14.81 4.34 12.66
CA GLY A 21 -13.47 4.02 12.14
C GLY A 21 -12.53 5.22 12.08
N ARG A 22 -13.04 6.38 11.65
CA ARG A 22 -12.27 7.64 11.63
C ARG A 22 -11.86 8.06 13.03
N SER A 23 -12.76 7.97 14.01
CA SER A 23 -12.44 8.32 15.40
C SER A 23 -11.34 7.42 15.99
N GLY A 24 -11.28 6.15 15.60
CA GLY A 24 -10.23 5.22 16.01
C GLY A 24 -8.87 5.47 15.35
N LEU A 25 -8.85 5.84 14.07
CA LEU A 25 -7.59 6.06 13.32
C LEU A 25 -7.00 7.46 13.49
N SER A 26 -7.82 8.49 13.69
CA SER A 26 -7.34 9.88 13.76
C SER A 26 -6.23 10.12 14.81
N PRO A 27 -6.26 9.51 16.01
CA PRO A 27 -5.18 9.66 17.01
C PRO A 27 -3.80 9.18 16.55
N ALA A 28 -3.74 8.23 15.62
CA ALA A 28 -2.47 7.71 15.08
C ALA A 28 -1.74 8.74 14.20
N PHE A 29 -2.48 9.68 13.60
CA PHE A 29 -1.96 10.67 12.65
C PHE A 29 -1.91 12.09 13.22
N THR A 30 -1.85 12.25 14.56
CA THR A 30 -1.64 13.56 15.18
C THR A 30 -0.29 14.15 14.83
N GLY A 31 -0.15 15.49 14.83
CA GLY A 31 1.13 16.14 14.51
C GLY A 31 2.32 15.66 15.35
N ARG A 32 2.10 15.28 16.62
CA ARG A 32 3.14 14.68 17.46
C ARG A 32 3.56 13.31 16.95
N LYS A 33 2.61 12.45 16.56
CA LYS A 33 2.90 11.12 16.01
C LYS A 33 3.56 11.21 14.65
N MET A 34 3.10 12.11 13.78
CA MET A 34 3.73 12.37 12.48
C MET A 34 5.18 12.82 12.61
N ARG A 35 5.51 13.69 13.59
CA ARG A 35 6.91 14.06 13.88
C ARG A 35 7.75 12.86 14.32
N ASN A 36 7.18 11.92 15.07
CA ASN A 36 7.90 10.70 15.44
C ASN A 36 8.12 9.78 14.21
N MET A 37 7.12 9.66 13.33
CA MET A 37 7.22 8.90 12.08
C MET A 37 8.28 9.48 11.14
N PHE A 38 8.49 10.80 11.15
CA PHE A 38 9.50 11.47 10.34
C PHE A 38 10.92 10.96 10.64
N ALA A 39 11.24 10.62 11.89
CA ALA A 39 12.54 10.05 12.25
C ALA A 39 12.77 8.69 11.57
N LEU A 40 11.78 7.80 11.61
CA LEU A 40 11.85 6.50 10.92
C LEU A 40 11.98 6.65 9.41
N LEU A 41 11.20 7.55 8.82
CA LEU A 41 11.25 7.85 7.39
C LEU A 41 12.63 8.40 6.98
N SER A 42 13.17 9.33 7.76
CA SER A 42 14.48 9.94 7.48
C SER A 42 15.61 8.93 7.55
N ASN A 43 15.63 8.11 8.61
CA ASN A 43 16.64 7.05 8.79
C ASN A 43 16.59 6.04 7.64
N TYR A 44 15.39 5.59 7.26
CA TYR A 44 15.24 4.68 6.12
C TYR A 44 15.73 5.32 4.82
N MET A 45 15.32 6.56 4.55
CA MET A 45 15.69 7.26 3.32
C MET A 45 17.18 7.52 3.21
N GLU A 46 17.83 7.91 4.31
CA GLU A 46 19.29 8.09 4.35
C GLU A 46 20.02 6.79 4.00
N GLY A 47 19.61 5.66 4.60
CA GLY A 47 20.17 4.36 4.27
C GLY A 47 19.91 3.94 2.83
N ALA A 48 18.69 4.13 2.32
CA ALA A 48 18.31 3.77 0.96
C ALA A 48 19.10 4.60 -0.08
N MET A 49 19.22 5.92 0.14
CA MET A 49 19.99 6.78 -0.75
C MET A 49 21.49 6.46 -0.70
N GLY A 50 22.03 6.13 0.48
CA GLY A 50 23.42 5.66 0.62
C GLY A 50 23.70 4.45 -0.25
N ARG A 51 22.82 3.43 -0.21
CA ARG A 51 22.96 2.22 -1.05
C ARG A 51 22.87 2.54 -2.55
N LEU A 52 21.96 3.41 -2.96
CA LEU A 52 21.86 3.83 -4.37
C LEU A 52 23.11 4.58 -4.84
N VAL A 53 23.72 5.41 -4.00
CA VAL A 53 24.98 6.09 -4.31
C VAL A 53 26.12 5.08 -4.46
N ASP A 54 26.17 4.08 -3.59
CA ASP A 54 27.18 3.02 -3.66
C ASP A 54 27.02 2.15 -4.92
N ASP A 55 25.78 1.82 -5.30
CA ASP A 55 25.48 1.14 -6.57
C ASP A 55 25.93 1.98 -7.77
N ALA A 56 25.60 3.27 -7.79
CA ALA A 56 26.00 4.17 -8.87
C ALA A 56 27.53 4.28 -9.00
N ARG A 57 28.26 4.26 -7.88
CA ARG A 57 29.72 4.25 -7.88
C ARG A 57 30.29 2.93 -8.40
N ARG A 58 29.70 1.80 -7.99
CA ARG A 58 30.12 0.46 -8.42
C ARG A 58 29.93 0.26 -9.93
N ASP A 59 28.80 0.72 -10.46
CA ASP A 59 28.35 0.41 -11.81
C ASP A 59 28.72 1.51 -12.84
N GLY A 60 29.41 2.57 -12.39
CA GLY A 60 29.89 3.67 -13.25
C GLY A 60 28.79 4.65 -13.68
N GLY A 61 27.65 4.63 -12.99
CA GLY A 61 26.44 5.36 -13.31
C GLY A 61 25.22 4.55 -12.93
N LEU A 62 24.07 5.21 -12.75
CA LEU A 62 22.81 4.53 -12.41
C LEU A 62 21.65 5.17 -13.16
N GLU A 63 20.92 4.36 -13.92
CA GLU A 63 19.69 4.74 -14.59
C GLU A 63 18.54 3.93 -13.98
N LEU A 64 17.57 4.63 -13.37
CA LEU A 64 16.42 4.02 -12.71
C LEU A 64 15.12 4.60 -13.24
N GLU A 65 14.11 3.74 -13.37
CA GLU A 65 12.74 4.16 -13.63
C GLU A 65 12.13 4.75 -12.35
N MET A 66 11.83 6.05 -12.36
CA MET A 66 11.44 6.80 -11.16
C MET A 66 10.15 6.27 -10.52
N ARG A 67 9.15 5.84 -11.30
CA ARG A 67 7.90 5.30 -10.75
C ARG A 67 8.15 3.98 -10.02
N ASP A 68 8.92 3.05 -10.59
CA ASP A 68 9.30 1.81 -9.93
C ASP A 68 10.13 2.05 -8.67
N LEU A 69 11.08 2.99 -8.71
CA LEU A 69 11.86 3.39 -7.53
C LEU A 69 10.96 3.94 -6.42
N PHE A 70 10.09 4.91 -6.72
CA PHE A 70 9.19 5.48 -5.72
C PHE A 70 8.16 4.47 -5.20
N GLN A 71 7.73 3.51 -6.01
CA GLN A 71 6.87 2.41 -5.55
C GLN A 71 7.59 1.56 -4.50
N LYS A 72 8.85 1.19 -4.75
CA LYS A 72 9.68 0.40 -3.82
C LYS A 72 9.96 1.16 -2.52
N LEU A 73 10.43 2.40 -2.61
CA LEU A 73 10.70 3.24 -1.45
C LEU A 73 9.43 3.52 -0.63
N GLY A 74 8.31 3.79 -1.31
CA GLY A 74 7.02 4.04 -0.66
C GLY A 74 6.49 2.80 0.07
N ASN A 75 6.65 1.61 -0.52
CA ASN A 75 6.31 0.35 0.11
C ASN A 75 7.13 0.11 1.39
N ASP A 76 8.43 0.34 1.33
CA ASP A 76 9.34 0.12 2.46
C ASP A 76 9.07 1.09 3.61
N VAL A 77 8.85 2.38 3.31
CA VAL A 77 8.45 3.38 4.32
C VAL A 77 7.11 3.00 4.94
N THR A 78 6.13 2.60 4.13
CA THR A 78 4.82 2.20 4.65
C THR A 78 4.93 0.97 5.54
N THR A 79 5.78 0.01 5.16
CA THR A 79 6.05 -1.22 5.92
C THR A 79 6.72 -0.91 7.27
N SER A 80 7.74 -0.06 7.26
CA SER A 80 8.43 0.38 8.46
C SER A 80 7.49 1.14 9.41
N LEU A 81 6.70 2.09 8.88
CA LEU A 81 5.80 2.90 9.70
C LEU A 81 4.60 2.11 10.25
N SER A 82 4.08 1.14 9.49
CA SER A 82 2.87 0.39 9.87
C SER A 82 3.18 -0.85 10.71
N PHE A 83 4.26 -1.55 10.39
CA PHE A 83 4.61 -2.85 10.98
C PHE A 83 5.91 -2.83 11.77
N GLY A 84 6.70 -1.75 11.71
CA GLY A 84 8.00 -1.67 12.37
C GLY A 84 9.06 -2.57 11.75
N VAL A 85 8.87 -3.00 10.49
CA VAL A 85 9.78 -3.90 9.77
C VAL A 85 10.53 -3.10 8.71
N GLU A 86 11.86 -3.17 8.75
CA GLU A 86 12.71 -2.61 7.71
C GLU A 86 12.91 -3.63 6.60
N ILE A 87 12.63 -3.21 5.37
CA ILE A 87 12.81 -4.01 4.16
C ILE A 87 13.55 -3.18 3.12
N ASP A 88 14.12 -3.85 2.13
CA ASP A 88 14.80 -3.21 1.01
C ASP A 88 14.23 -3.72 -0.31
N SER A 89 13.15 -3.10 -0.78
CA SER A 89 12.50 -3.44 -2.04
C SER A 89 13.31 -3.02 -3.27
N VAL A 90 14.32 -2.16 -3.11
CA VAL A 90 15.20 -1.75 -4.21
C VAL A 90 16.08 -2.91 -4.63
N HIS A 91 16.73 -3.55 -3.65
CA HIS A 91 17.64 -4.68 -3.89
C HIS A 91 16.92 -6.03 -3.85
N ASN A 92 15.81 -6.13 -3.10
CA ASN A 92 14.99 -7.34 -3.00
C ASN A 92 13.55 -7.06 -3.49
N PRO A 93 13.33 -6.89 -4.80
CA PRO A 93 12.03 -6.49 -5.36
C PRO A 93 10.91 -7.53 -5.20
N ASN A 94 11.27 -8.79 -4.92
CA ASN A 94 10.33 -9.91 -4.74
C ASN A 94 10.00 -10.18 -3.26
N ASN A 95 10.27 -9.24 -2.36
CA ASN A 95 9.87 -9.38 -0.97
C ASN A 95 8.34 -9.48 -0.84
N GLU A 96 7.89 -10.12 0.24
CA GLU A 96 6.48 -10.42 0.43
C GLU A 96 5.62 -9.15 0.49
N PHE A 97 6.08 -8.10 1.16
CA PHE A 97 5.35 -6.83 1.25
C PHE A 97 5.15 -6.19 -0.13
N MET A 98 6.18 -6.17 -0.98
CA MET A 98 6.08 -5.61 -2.33
C MET A 98 5.15 -6.45 -3.22
N ARG A 99 5.24 -7.79 -3.14
CA ARG A 99 4.37 -8.68 -3.92
C ARG A 99 2.91 -8.52 -3.51
N ARG A 100 2.62 -8.59 -2.21
CA ARG A 100 1.26 -8.45 -1.67
C ARG A 100 0.71 -7.04 -1.89
N GLY A 101 1.53 -6.00 -1.71
CA GLY A 101 1.16 -4.62 -1.98
C GLY A 101 0.73 -4.40 -3.43
N LYS A 102 1.48 -4.96 -4.39
CA LYS A 102 1.09 -4.95 -5.81
C LYS A 102 -0.22 -5.69 -6.06
N GLU A 103 -0.40 -6.88 -5.48
CA GLU A 103 -1.63 -7.67 -5.63
C GLU A 103 -2.88 -6.96 -5.07
N LEU A 104 -2.73 -6.16 -4.01
CA LEU A 104 -3.81 -5.40 -3.36
C LEU A 104 -4.19 -4.12 -4.11
N ILE A 105 -3.22 -3.47 -4.76
CA ILE A 105 -3.40 -2.19 -5.45
C ILE A 105 -3.57 -2.38 -6.97
N ALA A 106 -3.39 -3.61 -7.47
CA ALA A 106 -3.58 -3.96 -8.87
C ALA A 106 -4.99 -3.57 -9.33
N THR A 107 -5.04 -2.59 -10.23
CA THR A 107 -6.27 -2.12 -10.88
C THR A 107 -6.30 -2.49 -12.36
N ASP A 108 -5.42 -3.39 -12.79
CA ASP A 108 -5.31 -3.87 -14.15
C ASP A 108 -6.03 -5.21 -14.36
N GLY A 109 -6.23 -5.57 -15.62
CA GLY A 109 -6.81 -6.83 -16.06
C GLY A 109 -8.17 -7.15 -15.43
N ILE A 110 -8.31 -8.37 -14.89
CA ILE A 110 -9.55 -8.87 -14.31
C ILE A 110 -9.91 -8.14 -13.01
N GLN A 111 -8.91 -7.72 -12.21
CA GLN A 111 -9.17 -6.96 -10.97
C GLN A 111 -9.73 -5.56 -11.29
N GLY A 112 -9.13 -4.88 -12.28
CA GLY A 112 -9.65 -3.62 -12.81
C GLY A 112 -11.08 -3.75 -13.33
N LEU A 113 -11.37 -4.80 -14.11
CA LEU A 113 -12.72 -5.07 -14.61
C LEU A 113 -13.72 -5.29 -13.47
N LYS A 114 -13.35 -6.07 -12.44
CA LYS A 114 -14.21 -6.27 -11.26
C LYS A 114 -14.47 -4.95 -10.51
N PHE A 115 -13.47 -4.09 -10.40
CA PHE A 115 -13.60 -2.78 -9.78
C PHE A 115 -14.52 -1.85 -10.59
N LEU A 116 -14.38 -1.82 -11.92
CA LEU A 116 -15.27 -1.08 -12.81
C LEU A 116 -16.71 -1.62 -12.78
N LEU A 117 -16.89 -2.95 -12.72
CA LEU A 117 -18.22 -3.53 -12.58
C LEU A 117 -18.85 -3.15 -11.23
N LEU A 118 -18.06 -2.99 -10.15
CA LEU A 118 -18.58 -2.54 -8.85
C LEU A 118 -19.18 -1.12 -8.92
N THR A 119 -18.62 -0.24 -9.75
CA THR A 119 -19.12 1.14 -9.89
C THR A 119 -20.37 1.22 -10.76
N VAL A 120 -20.50 0.33 -11.75
CA VAL A 120 -21.63 0.34 -12.69
C VAL A 120 -22.82 -0.53 -12.22
N LEU A 121 -22.55 -1.70 -11.64
CA LEU A 121 -23.60 -2.65 -11.25
C LEU A 121 -24.02 -2.47 -9.77
N PRO A 122 -25.30 -2.72 -9.43
CA PRO A 122 -25.78 -2.64 -8.06
C PRO A 122 -25.03 -3.62 -7.15
N LYS A 123 -24.67 -3.17 -5.93
CA LYS A 123 -23.99 -4.00 -4.91
C LYS A 123 -24.71 -5.33 -4.62
N SER A 124 -26.02 -5.40 -4.84
CA SER A 124 -26.86 -6.61 -4.71
C SER A 124 -26.46 -7.73 -5.67
N PHE A 125 -26.01 -7.39 -6.88
CA PHE A 125 -25.56 -8.35 -7.88
C PHE A 125 -24.29 -9.09 -7.40
N PHE A 126 -23.29 -8.35 -6.92
CA PHE A 126 -22.07 -8.91 -6.35
C PHE A 126 -22.31 -9.73 -5.10
N ARG A 127 -23.27 -9.32 -4.26
CA ARG A 127 -23.66 -10.08 -3.06
C ARG A 127 -24.23 -11.45 -3.42
N THR A 128 -24.99 -11.55 -4.51
CA THR A 128 -25.64 -12.79 -4.97
C THR A 128 -24.62 -13.75 -5.58
N LEU A 129 -23.68 -13.23 -6.38
CA LEU A 129 -22.65 -14.02 -7.07
C LEU A 129 -21.39 -14.28 -6.23
N ARG A 130 -21.30 -13.75 -5.00
CA ARG A 130 -20.14 -13.87 -4.08
C ARG A 130 -18.78 -13.58 -4.74
N ILE A 131 -18.75 -12.66 -5.70
CA ILE A 131 -17.52 -12.26 -6.39
C ILE A 131 -16.66 -11.44 -5.43
N ARG A 132 -15.43 -11.90 -5.15
CA ARG A 132 -14.41 -11.12 -4.43
C ARG A 132 -13.60 -10.28 -5.41
N ILE A 133 -13.38 -9.02 -5.03
CA ILE A 133 -12.61 -8.05 -5.81
C ILE A 133 -11.14 -8.26 -5.49
N ILE A 134 -10.80 -8.27 -4.20
CA ILE A 134 -9.45 -8.55 -3.74
C ILE A 134 -9.24 -10.09 -3.73
N PRO A 135 -8.14 -10.60 -4.33
CA PRO A 135 -7.79 -12.02 -4.28
C PRO A 135 -7.65 -12.52 -2.84
N LYS A 136 -8.03 -13.78 -2.59
CA LYS A 136 -7.90 -14.35 -1.23
C LYS A 136 -6.46 -14.47 -0.81
N GLU A 137 -5.59 -14.71 -1.76
CA GLU A 137 -4.18 -14.95 -1.58
C GLU A 137 -3.48 -13.67 -1.11
N ALA A 138 -4.01 -12.50 -1.50
CA ALA A 138 -3.48 -11.19 -1.16
C ALA A 138 -3.91 -10.67 0.22
N THR A 139 -4.82 -11.38 0.91
CA THR A 139 -5.38 -10.99 2.22
C THR A 139 -4.97 -11.97 3.31
#